data_AF-A0A8E0VKV8-F1
#
_entry.id   AF-A0A8E0VKV8-F1
#
_cell.length_a   1.000
_cell.length_b   1.000
_cell.length_c   1.000
_cell.angle_alpha   90.00
_cell.angle_beta   90.00
_cell.angle_gamma   90.00
#
_symmetry.space_group_name_H-M   'P 1'
#
loop_
_entity.id
_entity.type
_entity.pdbx_description
1 polymer ?
#
loop_
_entity_poly.entity_id
_entity_poly.type
_entity_poly.pdbx_seq_one_letter_code
_entity_poly.pdbx_strand_id
1 'polypeptide(L)'
;SGSNCVLERTVLDSCCLSNSEVVGQVDDRIIFTASFGTTKDGCSNSLQTNKDGKRDAHRKLLLIAVDQHAAHERVLLEQLETKWDEALLSWSGLCSCRFLQGVPVMQTRIPLKDKQLIKFLQADVVSDISWSRAFGFHYILRIENKPYHANLLLKKVPNLFVSDRCLSTETKNDIVSFMTVLSRYHKHGKEKLFSKLRCIANKFLQLRACQSAIRFGDRLTRKEMTALVKELSKCRLPFQCAHGRPTCSSVAKLY
;
A
#
# COMPACT_ATOMS: atom_id res chain seq x y z
N SER A 1 -30.51 42.18 -16.32
CA SER A 1 -30.99 40.82 -16.05
C SER A 1 -29.99 39.84 -16.61
N GLY A 2 -29.21 39.19 -15.75
CA GLY A 2 -28.14 38.30 -16.19
C GLY A 2 -27.34 37.80 -15.00
N SER A 3 -28.02 37.12 -14.07
CA SER A 3 -27.37 36.46 -12.95
C SER A 3 -26.60 35.26 -13.49
N ASN A 4 -25.28 35.39 -13.61
CA ASN A 4 -24.36 34.29 -13.86
C ASN A 4 -24.51 33.26 -12.73
N CYS A 5 -25.38 32.28 -12.93
CA CYS A 5 -25.46 31.11 -12.08
C CYS A 5 -24.27 30.22 -12.43
N VAL A 6 -23.12 30.47 -11.78
CA VAL A 6 -22.00 29.54 -11.78
C VAL A 6 -22.50 28.28 -11.10
N LEU A 7 -22.91 27.29 -11.91
CA LEU A 7 -23.23 25.94 -11.44
C LEU A 7 -21.96 25.38 -10.79
N GLU A 8 -21.88 25.54 -9.48
CA GLU A 8 -20.87 24.96 -8.61
C GLU A 8 -20.84 23.46 -8.88
N ARG A 9 -19.83 23.01 -9.62
CA ARG A 9 -19.62 21.60 -9.91
C ARG A 9 -19.21 20.97 -8.60
N THR A 10 -20.10 20.20 -7.97
CA THR A 10 -19.68 19.27 -6.91
C THR A 10 -18.63 18.34 -7.50
N VAL A 11 -17.37 18.53 -7.12
CA VAL A 11 -16.24 17.69 -7.53
C VAL A 11 -16.19 16.53 -6.55
N LEU A 12 -15.96 15.32 -7.05
CA LEU A 12 -15.75 14.15 -6.19
C LEU A 12 -14.49 14.39 -5.35
N ASP A 13 -14.64 14.41 -4.03
CA ASP A 13 -13.55 14.54 -3.07
C ASP A 13 -13.67 13.50 -1.94
N SER A 14 -12.67 13.45 -1.04
CA SER A 14 -12.65 12.46 0.04
C SER A 14 -13.83 12.64 1.01
N CYS A 15 -14.35 13.87 1.14
CA CYS A 15 -15.50 14.19 1.97
C CYS A 15 -16.78 13.56 1.41
N CYS A 16 -16.94 13.57 0.08
CA CYS A 16 -18.02 12.89 -0.61
C CYS A 16 -18.01 11.38 -0.30
N LEU A 17 -16.84 10.73 -0.33
CA LEU A 17 -16.74 9.31 0.03
C LEU A 17 -17.06 9.07 1.51
N SER A 18 -16.50 9.88 2.42
CA SER A 18 -16.67 9.69 3.86
C SER A 18 -18.10 9.85 4.34
N ASN A 19 -18.87 10.71 3.67
CA ASN A 19 -20.27 11.01 4.01
C ASN A 19 -21.27 10.28 3.11
N SER A 20 -20.80 9.39 2.22
CA SER A 20 -21.69 8.65 1.33
C SER A 20 -22.35 7.46 2.02
N GLU A 21 -23.58 7.17 1.62
CA GLU A 21 -24.32 5.98 2.04
C GLU A 21 -24.27 4.92 0.94
N VAL A 22 -24.09 3.65 1.33
CA VAL A 22 -24.06 2.54 0.36
C VAL A 22 -25.47 2.24 -0.14
N VAL A 23 -25.66 2.41 -1.44
CA VAL A 23 -26.90 2.03 -2.14
C VAL A 23 -26.95 0.53 -2.34
N GLY A 24 -25.86 -0.06 -2.85
CA GLY A 24 -25.74 -1.49 -3.09
C GLY A 24 -24.54 -1.87 -3.97
N GLN A 25 -24.44 -3.16 -4.25
CA GLN A 25 -23.44 -3.74 -5.15
C GLN A 25 -24.09 -4.11 -6.48
N VAL A 26 -23.38 -3.91 -7.59
CA VAL A 26 -23.80 -4.31 -8.94
C VAL A 26 -22.75 -5.27 -9.51
N ASP A 27 -23.25 -6.35 -10.11
CA ASP A 27 -22.47 -7.44 -10.74
C ASP A 27 -21.36 -8.05 -9.86
N ASP A 28 -21.51 -7.94 -8.53
CA ASP A 28 -20.50 -8.32 -7.55
C ASP A 28 -19.11 -7.69 -7.85
N ARG A 29 -19.11 -6.44 -8.36
CA ARG A 29 -17.91 -5.70 -8.80
C ARG A 29 -17.89 -4.23 -8.38
N ILE A 30 -19.01 -3.55 -8.53
CA ILE A 30 -19.11 -2.10 -8.33
C ILE A 30 -20.02 -1.82 -7.14
N ILE A 31 -19.54 -1.02 -6.20
CA ILE A 31 -20.33 -0.51 -5.08
C ILE A 31 -20.84 0.88 -5.47
N PHE A 32 -22.14 1.07 -5.42
CA PHE A 32 -22.75 2.39 -5.59
C PHE A 32 -22.95 3.05 -4.23
N THR A 33 -22.52 4.29 -4.12
CA THR A 33 -22.78 5.13 -2.95
C THR A 33 -23.42 6.46 -3.34
N ALA A 34 -24.23 7.00 -2.45
CA ALA A 34 -24.90 8.27 -2.63
C ALA A 34 -24.40 9.26 -1.57
N SER A 35 -23.82 10.37 -2.02
CA SER A 35 -23.38 11.46 -1.15
C SER A 35 -24.34 12.63 -1.28
N PHE A 36 -24.88 13.09 -0.16
CA PHE A 36 -25.72 14.29 -0.11
C PHE A 36 -24.81 15.50 0.06
N GLY A 37 -24.73 16.35 -0.97
CA GLY A 37 -24.01 17.61 -0.89
C GLY A 37 -24.72 18.55 0.08
N THR A 38 -24.07 18.90 1.19
CA THR A 38 -24.42 20.13 1.89
C THR A 38 -23.92 21.28 1.02
N THR A 39 -24.83 22.10 0.51
CA THR A 39 -24.44 23.39 -0.04
C THR A 39 -23.80 24.20 1.08
N LYS A 40 -22.46 24.24 1.11
CA LYS A 40 -21.60 25.40 1.34
C LYS A 40 -20.24 24.98 1.90
N ASP A 41 -19.24 25.73 1.45
CA ASP A 41 -17.96 25.91 2.12
C ASP A 41 -18.08 25.83 3.64
N GLY A 42 -17.15 25.10 4.26
CA GLY A 42 -16.86 25.27 5.67
C GLY A 42 -17.61 24.33 6.60
N CYS A 43 -16.85 23.36 7.07
CA CYS A 43 -16.98 22.76 8.39
C CYS A 43 -17.48 23.77 9.44
N SER A 44 -18.77 23.75 9.80
CA SER A 44 -19.28 24.23 11.09
C SER A 44 -20.63 23.57 11.39
N ASN A 45 -20.67 22.74 12.44
CA ASN A 45 -21.92 22.33 13.08
C ASN A 45 -22.57 23.56 13.72
N SER A 46 -23.64 24.09 13.13
CA SER A 46 -24.64 24.84 13.88
C SER A 46 -26.03 24.56 13.30
N LEU A 47 -26.80 23.75 14.03
CA LEU A 47 -28.25 23.65 13.87
C LEU A 47 -28.86 25.00 14.29
N GLN A 48 -28.98 25.94 13.36
CA GLN A 48 -29.88 27.09 13.54
C GLN A 48 -31.23 26.74 12.90
N THR A 49 -32.21 26.51 13.77
CA THR A 49 -33.63 26.39 13.40
C THR A 49 -34.19 27.79 13.17
N ASN A 50 -34.52 28.13 11.92
CA ASN A 50 -35.37 29.29 11.65
C ASN A 50 -36.85 28.90 11.73
N LYS A 51 -37.60 29.75 12.44
CA LYS A 51 -39.06 29.75 12.53
C LYS A 51 -39.64 30.24 11.20
N ASP A 52 -39.73 29.37 10.21
CA ASP A 52 -40.66 29.46 9.08
C ASP A 52 -40.57 28.13 8.31
N GLY A 53 -41.64 27.34 8.38
CA GLY A 53 -41.69 25.92 8.00
C GLY A 53 -41.63 25.62 6.50
N LYS A 54 -40.65 26.14 5.76
CA LYS A 54 -40.33 25.67 4.40
C LYS A 54 -38.82 25.48 4.24
N ARG A 55 -38.39 24.21 4.26
CA ARG A 55 -37.02 23.79 3.91
C ARG A 55 -37.06 22.99 2.61
N ASP A 56 -37.16 23.69 1.47
CA ASP A 56 -36.76 23.11 0.18
C ASP A 56 -35.34 23.57 -0.14
N ALA A 57 -34.38 23.01 0.60
CA ALA A 57 -33.01 22.99 0.12
C ALA A 57 -32.90 21.80 -0.82
N HIS A 58 -32.90 22.05 -2.14
CA HIS A 58 -32.58 21.03 -3.15
C HIS A 58 -31.27 20.34 -2.76
N ARG A 59 -31.37 19.14 -2.18
CA ARG A 59 -30.20 18.35 -1.77
C ARG A 59 -29.59 17.77 -3.03
N LYS A 60 -28.49 18.36 -3.49
CA LYS A 60 -27.68 17.80 -4.58
C LYS A 60 -27.23 16.40 -4.16
N LEU A 61 -27.68 15.38 -4.87
CA LEU A 61 -27.21 14.00 -4.68
C LEU A 61 -26.09 13.71 -5.67
N LEU A 62 -24.96 13.21 -5.19
CA LEU A 62 -23.88 12.69 -6.01
C LEU A 62 -23.90 11.16 -5.94
N LEU A 63 -24.14 10.49 -7.07
CA LEU A 63 -24.02 9.04 -7.19
C LEU A 63 -22.57 8.69 -7.60
N ILE A 64 -21.92 7.86 -6.79
CA ILE A 64 -20.52 7.47 -6.94
C ILE A 64 -20.47 5.97 -7.20
N ALA A 65 -19.75 5.56 -8.25
CA ALA A 65 -19.39 4.16 -8.46
C ALA A 65 -17.98 3.92 -7.92
N VAL A 66 -17.85 2.90 -7.08
CA VAL A 66 -16.58 2.47 -6.47
C VAL A 66 -16.26 1.08 -6.97
N ASP A 67 -15.12 0.90 -7.64
CA ASP A 67 -14.59 -0.41 -8.01
C ASP A 67 -14.10 -1.11 -6.75
N GLN A 68 -14.75 -2.20 -6.35
CA GLN A 68 -14.48 -2.86 -5.06
C GLN A 68 -13.05 -3.41 -4.98
N HIS A 69 -12.52 -3.90 -6.10
CA HIS A 69 -11.18 -4.50 -6.14
C HIS A 69 -10.13 -3.39 -6.07
N ALA A 70 -10.25 -2.38 -6.93
CA ALA A 70 -9.33 -1.25 -6.97
C ALA A 70 -9.32 -0.47 -5.66
N ALA A 71 -10.50 -0.26 -5.06
CA ALA A 71 -10.65 0.39 -3.76
C ALA A 71 -9.97 -0.42 -2.65
N HIS A 72 -10.24 -1.72 -2.55
CA HIS A 72 -9.65 -2.54 -1.49
C HIS A 72 -8.14 -2.69 -1.67
N GLU A 73 -7.66 -2.82 -2.91
CA GLU A 73 -6.23 -2.81 -3.22
C GLU A 73 -5.54 -1.53 -2.71
N ARG A 74 -6.15 -0.35 -2.91
CA ARG A 74 -5.61 0.93 -2.38
C ARG A 74 -5.59 0.93 -0.84
N VAL A 75 -6.70 0.56 -0.20
CA VAL A 75 -6.77 0.50 1.27
C VAL A 75 -5.67 -0.41 1.82
N LEU A 76 -5.55 -1.62 1.28
CA LEU A 76 -4.53 -2.58 1.71
C LEU A 76 -3.11 -2.06 1.48
N LEU A 77 -2.83 -1.47 0.31
CA LEU A 77 -1.50 -0.93 0.02
C LEU A 77 -1.11 0.14 1.05
N GLU A 78 -1.98 1.10 1.34
CA GLU A 78 -1.65 2.15 2.30
C GLU A 78 -1.49 1.59 3.73
N GLN A 79 -2.30 0.61 4.14
CA GLN A 79 -2.10 -0.07 5.41
C GLN A 79 -0.76 -0.82 5.48
N LEU A 80 -0.35 -1.47 4.38
CA LEU A 80 0.93 -2.17 4.28
C LEU A 80 2.11 -1.18 4.33
N GLU A 81 1.98 -0.04 3.65
CA GLU A 81 2.93 1.04 3.66
C GLU A 81 3.13 1.64 5.06
N THR A 82 2.03 1.91 5.79
CA THR A 82 2.08 2.40 7.18
C THR A 82 2.80 1.40 8.08
N LYS A 83 2.46 0.11 8.01
CA LYS A 83 3.13 -0.93 8.82
C LYS A 83 4.63 -1.04 8.50
N TRP A 84 5.01 -0.85 7.24
CA TRP A 84 6.40 -0.79 6.84
C TRP A 84 7.10 0.42 7.45
N ASP A 85 6.49 1.60 7.39
CA ASP A 85 7.08 2.83 7.92
C ASP A 85 7.21 2.77 9.45
N GLU A 86 6.21 2.24 10.17
CA GLU A 86 6.25 2.01 11.61
C GLU A 86 7.37 1.06 12.02
N ALA A 87 7.57 -0.04 11.28
CA ALA A 87 8.65 -1.00 11.54
C ALA A 87 10.04 -0.36 11.45
N LEU A 88 10.18 0.68 10.63
CA LEU A 88 11.43 1.38 10.38
C LEU A 88 11.71 2.50 11.40
N LEU A 89 10.76 2.88 12.25
CA LEU A 89 10.95 3.93 13.26
C LEU A 89 11.98 3.53 14.33
N SER A 90 12.15 2.22 14.57
CA SER A 90 13.13 1.72 15.54
C SER A 90 13.87 0.49 15.01
N TRP A 91 15.12 0.34 15.43
CA TRP A 91 15.92 -0.83 15.04
C TRP A 91 15.34 -2.14 15.61
N SER A 92 14.80 -2.09 16.83
CA SER A 92 14.06 -3.19 17.44
C SER A 92 12.76 -3.51 16.70
N GLY A 93 12.11 -2.51 16.10
CA GLY A 93 10.91 -2.66 15.29
C GLY A 93 11.09 -3.55 14.06
N LEU A 94 12.29 -3.56 13.46
CA LEU A 94 12.61 -4.41 12.30
C LEU A 94 12.42 -5.91 12.62
N CYS A 95 12.93 -6.34 13.77
CA CYS A 95 12.86 -7.74 14.18
C CYS A 95 11.43 -8.20 14.48
N SER A 96 10.57 -7.29 14.92
CA SER A 96 9.15 -7.56 15.23
C SER A 96 8.25 -7.43 14.00
N CYS A 97 8.77 -6.91 12.89
CA CYS A 97 7.99 -6.68 11.68
C CYS A 97 7.70 -8.00 10.95
N ARG A 98 6.41 -8.36 10.80
CA ARG A 98 5.99 -9.59 10.09
C ARG A 98 6.46 -9.67 8.64
N PHE A 99 6.70 -8.53 7.98
CA PHE A 99 7.25 -8.48 6.62
C PHE A 99 8.73 -8.84 6.59
N LEU A 100 9.46 -8.49 7.64
CA LEU A 100 10.89 -8.71 7.76
C LEU A 100 11.23 -9.98 8.55
N GLN A 101 10.23 -10.69 9.06
CA GLN A 101 10.45 -11.99 9.67
C GLN A 101 11.01 -12.97 8.64
N GLY A 102 12.14 -13.60 8.97
CA GLY A 102 12.78 -14.58 8.11
C GLY A 102 11.98 -15.87 7.99
N VAL A 103 11.53 -16.20 6.79
CA VAL A 103 10.84 -17.46 6.46
C VAL A 103 11.75 -18.40 5.68
N PRO A 104 11.69 -19.72 5.92
CA PRO A 104 12.50 -20.69 5.20
C PRO A 104 12.08 -20.77 3.73
N VAL A 105 13.07 -20.87 2.83
CA VAL A 105 12.86 -21.09 1.39
C VAL A 105 13.57 -22.37 0.95
N MET A 106 13.09 -22.99 -0.14
CA MET A 106 13.83 -24.11 -0.74
C MET A 106 15.24 -23.65 -1.10
N GLN A 107 16.22 -24.55 -0.91
CA GLN A 107 17.64 -24.25 -1.01
C GLN A 107 17.97 -23.55 -2.34
N THR A 108 18.10 -22.24 -2.27
CA THR A 108 18.29 -21.38 -3.44
C THR A 108 19.69 -20.80 -3.43
N ARG A 109 20.40 -20.96 -4.54
CA ARG A 109 21.73 -20.36 -4.76
C ARG A 109 21.59 -19.15 -5.66
N ILE A 110 22.26 -18.06 -5.29
CA ILE A 110 22.38 -16.86 -6.11
C ILE A 110 23.87 -16.60 -6.35
N PRO A 111 24.34 -16.63 -7.61
CA PRO A 111 25.70 -16.25 -7.94
C PRO A 111 25.86 -14.73 -7.81
N LEU A 112 26.97 -14.30 -7.20
CA LEU A 112 27.32 -12.91 -6.96
C LEU A 112 28.64 -12.58 -7.65
N LYS A 113 28.68 -11.41 -8.29
CA LYS A 113 29.87 -10.86 -8.97
C LYS A 113 30.31 -9.50 -8.45
N ASP A 114 29.50 -8.87 -7.60
CA ASP A 114 29.76 -7.52 -7.08
C ASP A 114 30.77 -7.58 -5.91
N LYS A 115 31.95 -7.02 -6.14
CA LYS A 115 33.04 -6.93 -5.15
C LYS A 115 32.62 -6.27 -3.84
N GLN A 116 31.88 -5.16 -3.91
CA GLN A 116 31.48 -4.38 -2.74
C GLN A 116 30.46 -5.15 -1.92
N LEU A 117 29.47 -5.74 -2.59
CA LEU A 117 28.45 -6.57 -1.95
C LEU A 117 29.08 -7.79 -1.29
N ILE A 118 29.96 -8.52 -1.99
CA ILE A 118 30.61 -9.71 -1.44
C ILE A 118 31.39 -9.37 -0.16
N LYS A 119 32.18 -8.30 -0.17
CA LYS A 119 32.91 -7.85 1.03
C LYS A 119 31.99 -7.48 2.18
N PHE A 120 30.88 -6.81 1.89
CA PHE A 120 29.87 -6.49 2.90
C PHE A 120 29.26 -7.76 3.52
N LEU A 121 28.81 -8.71 2.68
CA LEU A 121 28.20 -9.95 3.16
C LEU A 121 29.20 -10.82 3.94
N GLN A 122 30.49 -10.82 3.55
CA GLN A 122 31.54 -11.51 4.31
C GLN A 122 31.67 -10.96 5.74
N ALA A 123 31.68 -9.63 5.89
CA ALA A 123 31.76 -8.99 7.21
C ALA A 123 30.45 -9.16 8.01
N ASP A 124 29.30 -9.10 7.32
CA ASP A 124 27.97 -9.17 7.94
C ASP A 124 27.68 -10.54 8.56
N VAL A 125 28.20 -11.64 8.00
CA VAL A 125 28.03 -13.00 8.55
C VAL A 125 28.68 -13.15 9.93
N VAL A 126 29.83 -12.51 10.13
CA VAL A 126 30.69 -12.65 11.33
C VAL A 126 30.34 -11.62 12.41
N SER A 127 29.64 -10.54 12.05
CA SER A 127 29.25 -9.49 12.98
C SER A 127 28.14 -9.93 13.95
N ASP A 128 28.29 -9.55 15.24
CA ASP A 128 27.25 -9.68 16.26
C ASP A 128 26.00 -8.86 15.91
N ILE A 129 26.20 -7.71 15.26
CA ILE A 129 25.14 -6.85 14.74
C ILE A 129 25.13 -6.98 13.22
N SER A 130 24.41 -7.98 12.73
CA SER A 130 24.23 -8.20 11.28
C SER A 130 23.06 -7.38 10.76
N TRP A 131 23.34 -6.53 9.78
CA TRP A 131 22.33 -5.73 9.09
C TRP A 131 21.37 -6.65 8.34
N SER A 132 21.87 -7.66 7.63
CA SER A 132 21.00 -8.53 6.85
C SER A 132 20.07 -9.38 7.74
N ARG A 133 20.55 -9.86 8.89
CA ARG A 133 19.74 -10.62 9.85
C ARG A 133 18.63 -9.77 10.46
N ALA A 134 18.89 -8.48 10.73
CA ALA A 134 17.87 -7.55 11.21
C ALA A 134 16.68 -7.41 10.24
N PHE A 135 16.89 -7.64 8.94
CA PHE A 135 15.83 -7.66 7.94
C PHE A 135 15.23 -9.06 7.70
N GLY A 136 15.70 -10.12 8.37
CA GLY A 136 15.19 -11.49 8.23
C GLY A 136 16.01 -12.42 7.35
N PHE A 137 17.10 -11.95 6.77
CA PHE A 137 17.94 -12.79 5.92
C PHE A 137 18.80 -13.75 6.74
N HIS A 138 18.82 -15.00 6.31
CA HIS A 138 19.77 -15.99 6.80
C HIS A 138 20.35 -16.72 5.60
N TYR A 139 21.68 -16.72 5.47
CA TYR A 139 22.36 -17.29 4.33
C TYR A 139 23.72 -17.87 4.70
N ILE A 140 24.26 -18.68 3.80
CA ILE A 140 25.65 -19.14 3.83
C ILE A 140 26.33 -18.56 2.59
N LEU A 141 27.44 -17.85 2.78
CA LEU A 141 28.25 -17.31 1.68
C LEU A 141 29.40 -18.27 1.37
N ARG A 142 29.56 -18.66 0.10
CA ARG A 142 30.69 -19.47 -0.38
C ARG A 142 31.49 -18.68 -1.40
N ILE A 143 32.76 -18.42 -1.10
CA ILE A 143 33.67 -17.71 -2.01
C ILE A 143 34.29 -18.73 -2.97
N GLU A 144 34.39 -18.37 -4.24
CA GLU A 144 34.99 -19.22 -5.27
C GLU A 144 36.47 -18.87 -5.47
N ASN A 145 37.23 -19.74 -6.16
CA ASN A 145 38.66 -19.58 -6.45
C ASN A 145 38.99 -18.40 -7.39
N LYS A 146 38.00 -17.54 -7.71
CA LYS A 146 38.17 -16.33 -8.51
C LYS A 146 37.81 -15.11 -7.65
N PRO A 147 38.59 -14.01 -7.71
CA PRO A 147 38.22 -12.80 -7.00
C PRO A 147 36.86 -12.30 -7.48
N TYR A 148 36.07 -11.80 -6.52
CA TYR A 148 34.73 -11.23 -6.74
C TYR A 148 33.68 -12.22 -7.24
N HIS A 149 33.87 -13.52 -7.06
CA HIS A 149 32.86 -14.53 -7.34
C HIS A 149 32.46 -15.26 -6.06
N ALA A 150 31.16 -15.30 -5.78
CA ALA A 150 30.63 -15.98 -4.61
C ALA A 150 29.24 -16.55 -4.89
N ASN A 151 28.83 -17.55 -4.12
CA ASN A 151 27.46 -18.04 -4.10
C ASN A 151 26.81 -17.73 -2.75
N LEU A 152 25.64 -17.12 -2.82
CA LEU A 152 24.77 -16.90 -1.68
C LEU A 152 23.77 -18.04 -1.59
N LEU A 153 23.89 -18.89 -0.56
CA LEU A 153 22.93 -19.93 -0.27
C LEU A 153 21.90 -19.43 0.73
N LEU A 154 20.70 -19.10 0.25
CA LEU A 154 19.61 -18.60 1.09
C LEU A 154 19.01 -19.74 1.91
N LYS A 155 18.94 -19.52 3.23
CA LYS A 155 18.29 -20.41 4.20
C LYS A 155 16.95 -19.84 4.64
N LYS A 156 16.91 -18.54 4.94
CA LYS A 156 15.69 -17.77 5.19
C LYS A 156 15.76 -16.44 4.46
N VAL A 157 14.62 -15.98 4.00
CA VAL A 157 14.46 -14.64 3.42
C VAL A 157 13.35 -13.90 4.15
N PRO A 158 13.36 -12.57 4.15
CA PRO A 158 12.27 -11.77 4.70
C PRO A 158 10.97 -12.19 4.02
N ASN A 159 9.91 -12.36 4.82
CA ASN A 159 8.59 -12.71 4.30
C ASN A 159 8.18 -11.80 3.14
N LEU A 160 8.58 -10.52 3.13
CA LEU A 160 8.43 -9.56 2.04
C LEU A 160 8.59 -10.16 0.63
N PHE A 161 9.60 -11.01 0.43
CA PHE A 161 9.94 -11.61 -0.87
C PHE A 161 9.17 -12.90 -1.20
N VAL A 162 8.41 -13.43 -0.26
CA VAL A 162 7.75 -14.74 -0.38
C VAL A 162 6.29 -14.55 -0.78
N SER A 163 5.99 -14.99 -2.00
CA SER A 163 4.65 -15.32 -2.48
C SER A 163 4.46 -16.85 -2.60
N ASP A 164 5.54 -17.58 -2.87
CA ASP A 164 5.62 -19.05 -2.92
C ASP A 164 6.96 -19.53 -2.28
N ARG A 165 7.06 -20.80 -1.88
CA ARG A 165 8.25 -21.40 -1.25
C ARG A 165 9.45 -21.51 -2.21
N CYS A 166 9.19 -21.42 -3.51
CA CYS A 166 10.18 -21.34 -4.57
C CYS A 166 10.38 -19.89 -5.05
N LEU A 167 11.63 -19.42 -5.05
CA LEU A 167 11.93 -18.06 -5.49
C LEU A 167 12.11 -18.02 -7.02
N SER A 168 11.33 -17.15 -7.69
CA SER A 168 11.51 -16.86 -9.11
C SER A 168 12.84 -16.15 -9.37
N THR A 169 13.29 -16.14 -10.63
CA THR A 169 14.50 -15.40 -11.03
C THR A 169 14.39 -13.90 -10.72
N GLU A 170 13.20 -13.33 -10.91
CA GLU A 170 12.93 -11.92 -10.62
C GLU A 170 13.08 -11.63 -9.12
N THR A 171 12.48 -12.47 -8.25
CA THR A 171 12.61 -12.33 -6.80
C THR A 171 14.06 -12.48 -6.33
N LYS A 172 14.85 -13.36 -6.95
CA LYS A 172 16.28 -13.48 -6.65
C LYS A 172 17.02 -12.18 -6.99
N ASN A 173 16.70 -11.54 -8.11
CA ASN A 173 17.30 -10.26 -8.49
C ASN A 173 16.88 -9.13 -7.54
N ASP A 174 15.64 -9.11 -7.08
CA ASP A 174 15.16 -8.15 -6.09
C ASP A 174 15.86 -8.33 -4.74
N ILE A 175 16.11 -9.58 -4.31
CA ILE A 175 16.91 -9.89 -3.11
C ILE A 175 18.34 -9.36 -3.25
N VAL A 176 19.00 -9.61 -4.39
CA VAL A 176 20.34 -9.06 -4.65
C VAL A 176 20.31 -7.54 -4.62
N SER A 177 19.29 -6.93 -5.21
CA SER A 177 19.11 -5.48 -5.21
C SER A 177 18.94 -4.93 -3.79
N PHE A 178 18.15 -5.61 -2.96
CA PHE A 178 17.96 -5.25 -1.54
C PHE A 178 19.27 -5.32 -0.77
N MET A 179 20.00 -6.43 -0.90
CA MET A 179 21.31 -6.62 -0.28
C MET A 179 22.34 -5.61 -0.78
N THR A 180 22.26 -5.22 -2.05
CA THR A 180 23.12 -4.18 -2.64
C THR A 180 22.82 -2.81 -2.03
N VAL A 181 21.55 -2.47 -1.81
CA VAL A 181 21.16 -1.25 -1.12
C VAL A 181 21.67 -1.27 0.33
N LEU A 182 21.52 -2.38 1.06
CA LEU A 182 22.10 -2.54 2.39
C LEU A 182 23.61 -2.28 2.38
N SER A 183 24.34 -2.97 1.49
CA SER A 183 25.79 -2.81 1.35
C SER A 183 26.21 -1.36 1.10
N ARG A 184 25.50 -0.66 0.21
CA ARG A 184 25.82 0.73 -0.14
C ARG A 184 25.43 1.74 0.94
N TYR A 185 24.34 1.54 1.66
CA TYR A 185 23.74 2.58 2.51
C TYR A 185 23.79 2.31 4.01
N HIS A 186 24.21 1.14 4.49
CA HIS A 186 24.27 0.84 5.93
C HIS A 186 25.10 1.84 6.77
N LYS A 187 26.11 2.49 6.16
CA LYS A 187 26.94 3.51 6.83
C LYS A 187 26.43 4.95 6.69
N HIS A 188 25.39 5.17 5.89
CA HIS A 188 24.91 6.52 5.55
C HIS A 188 23.71 6.98 6.40
N GLY A 189 23.43 6.28 7.50
CA GLY A 189 22.29 6.55 8.37
C GLY A 189 21.01 5.80 7.96
N LYS A 190 20.15 5.56 8.96
CA LYS A 190 18.93 4.75 8.83
C LYS A 190 17.92 5.36 7.85
N GLU A 191 17.70 6.67 7.92
CA GLU A 191 16.75 7.38 7.07
C GLU A 191 17.05 7.17 5.58
N LYS A 192 18.31 7.43 5.16
CA LYS A 192 18.74 7.26 3.78
C LYS A 192 18.66 5.80 3.32
N LEU A 193 19.05 4.86 4.19
CA LEU A 193 18.92 3.42 3.89
C LEU A 193 17.45 3.05 3.65
N PHE A 194 16.57 3.42 4.57
CA PHE A 194 15.16 3.06 4.53
C PHE A 194 14.43 3.67 3.34
N SER A 195 14.73 4.91 2.99
CA SER A 195 14.24 5.55 1.76
C SER A 195 14.61 4.74 0.51
N LYS A 196 15.84 4.23 0.41
CA LYS A 196 16.26 3.40 -0.73
C LYS A 196 15.66 2.00 -0.72
N LEU A 197 15.48 1.40 0.45
CA LEU A 197 14.80 0.11 0.58
C LEU A 197 13.31 0.20 0.26
N ARG A 198 12.67 1.35 0.53
CA ARG A 198 11.24 1.59 0.23
C ARG A 198 10.93 1.37 -1.25
N CYS A 199 11.80 1.80 -2.17
CA CYS A 199 11.58 1.56 -3.61
C CYS A 199 11.44 0.08 -3.94
N ILE A 200 12.27 -0.77 -3.33
CA ILE A 200 12.22 -2.23 -3.54
C ILE A 200 10.99 -2.80 -2.83
N ALA A 201 10.75 -2.38 -1.59
CA ALA A 201 9.62 -2.86 -0.79
C ALA A 201 8.28 -2.56 -1.48
N ASN A 202 8.09 -1.36 -2.04
CA ASN A 202 6.86 -0.94 -2.70
C ASN A 202 6.37 -1.94 -3.74
N LYS A 203 7.27 -2.51 -4.56
CA LYS A 203 6.93 -3.55 -5.53
C LYS A 203 6.23 -4.75 -4.88
N PHE A 204 6.77 -5.22 -3.75
CA PHE A 204 6.22 -6.36 -3.00
C PHE A 204 4.96 -5.99 -2.23
N LEU A 205 4.89 -4.78 -1.67
CA LEU A 205 3.70 -4.29 -0.97
C LEU A 205 2.51 -4.17 -1.93
N GLN A 206 2.74 -3.66 -3.15
CA GLN A 206 1.73 -3.60 -4.22
C GLN A 206 1.24 -5.00 -4.61
N LEU A 207 2.17 -5.94 -4.85
CA LEU A 207 1.82 -7.33 -5.16
C LEU A 207 0.96 -7.96 -4.05
N ARG A 208 1.34 -7.76 -2.78
CA ARG A 208 0.60 -8.29 -1.63
C ARG A 208 -0.79 -7.69 -1.47
N ALA A 209 -0.91 -6.37 -1.69
CA ALA A 209 -2.19 -5.69 -1.67
C ALA A 209 -3.12 -6.29 -2.75
N CYS A 210 -2.63 -6.43 -3.97
CA CYS A 210 -3.39 -7.01 -5.08
C CYS A 210 -3.80 -8.48 -4.83
N GLN A 211 -2.90 -9.29 -4.26
CA GLN A 211 -3.17 -10.70 -3.96
C GLN A 211 -4.19 -10.89 -2.84
N SER A 212 -4.26 -9.95 -1.89
CA SER A 212 -5.14 -10.02 -0.71
C SER A 212 -6.43 -9.21 -0.88
N ALA A 213 -6.55 -8.42 -1.94
CA ALA A 213 -7.73 -7.61 -2.22
C ALA A 213 -8.95 -8.48 -2.55
N ILE A 214 -10.12 -7.90 -2.31
CA ILE A 214 -11.43 -8.47 -2.68
C ILE A 214 -11.41 -8.70 -4.20
N ARG A 215 -11.85 -9.85 -4.65
CA ARG A 215 -11.86 -10.22 -6.07
C ARG A 215 -13.16 -9.78 -6.73
N PHE A 216 -13.17 -9.73 -8.05
CA PHE A 216 -14.41 -9.60 -8.81
C PHE A 216 -15.24 -10.87 -8.65
N GLY A 217 -16.54 -10.72 -8.44
CA GLY A 217 -17.45 -11.83 -8.15
C GLY A 217 -17.64 -12.09 -6.66
N ASP A 218 -16.87 -11.44 -5.78
CA ASP A 218 -17.10 -11.51 -4.34
C ASP A 218 -18.32 -10.64 -3.98
N ARG A 219 -19.37 -11.29 -3.46
CA ARG A 219 -20.54 -10.60 -2.92
C ARG A 219 -20.21 -10.02 -1.55
N LEU A 220 -20.46 -8.72 -1.37
CA LEU A 220 -20.22 -8.02 -0.12
C LEU A 220 -21.53 -7.70 0.60
N THR A 221 -21.53 -7.85 1.91
CA THR A 221 -22.60 -7.33 2.76
C THR A 221 -22.58 -5.80 2.76
N ARG A 222 -23.72 -5.17 3.07
CA ARG A 222 -23.76 -3.70 3.23
C ARG A 222 -22.74 -3.19 4.23
N LYS A 223 -22.50 -3.92 5.33
CA LYS A 223 -21.50 -3.55 6.34
C LYS A 223 -20.07 -3.53 5.77
N GLU A 224 -19.70 -4.55 5.00
CA GLU A 224 -18.38 -4.63 4.35
C GLU A 224 -18.20 -3.54 3.31
N MET A 225 -19.22 -3.28 2.48
CA MET A 225 -19.20 -2.17 1.52
C MET A 225 -19.02 -0.82 2.22
N THR A 226 -19.77 -0.57 3.28
CA THR A 226 -19.68 0.69 4.04
C THR A 226 -18.31 0.84 4.70
N ALA A 227 -17.77 -0.24 5.27
CA ALA A 227 -16.44 -0.24 5.85
C ALA A 227 -15.37 0.09 4.78
N LEU A 228 -15.41 -0.59 3.64
CA LEU A 228 -14.46 -0.38 2.54
C LEU A 228 -14.48 1.07 2.04
N VAL A 229 -15.66 1.65 1.79
CA VAL A 229 -15.78 3.04 1.33
C VAL A 229 -15.23 4.03 2.37
N LYS A 230 -15.50 3.77 3.66
CA LYS A 230 -15.01 4.59 4.77
C LYS A 230 -13.50 4.46 5.00
N GLU A 231 -12.91 3.30 4.72
CA GLU A 231 -11.47 3.13 4.75
C GLU A 231 -10.80 3.78 3.54
N LEU A 232 -11.41 3.64 2.36
CA LEU A 232 -10.96 4.30 1.13
C LEU A 232 -10.93 5.82 1.32
N SER A 233 -11.97 6.41 1.93
CA SER A 233 -12.01 7.86 2.16
C SER A 233 -10.89 8.40 3.07
N LYS A 234 -10.24 7.53 3.84
CA LYS A 234 -9.11 7.89 4.73
C LYS A 234 -7.74 7.72 4.05
N CYS A 235 -7.70 7.08 2.89
CA CYS A 235 -6.47 6.89 2.14
C CYS A 235 -5.94 8.24 1.63
N ARG A 236 -4.61 8.36 1.50
CA ARG A 236 -3.94 9.53 0.91
C ARG A 236 -4.27 9.68 -0.57
N LEU A 237 -4.39 8.56 -1.29
CA LEU A 237 -4.71 8.52 -2.72
C LEU A 237 -6.00 7.72 -2.98
N PRO A 238 -7.16 8.21 -2.50
CA PRO A 238 -8.40 7.45 -2.49
C PRO A 238 -9.01 7.26 -3.88
N PHE A 239 -8.53 7.99 -4.90
CA PHE A 239 -9.04 7.99 -6.28
C PHE A 239 -8.19 7.17 -7.26
N GLN A 240 -7.14 6.51 -6.78
CA GLN A 240 -6.20 5.78 -7.62
C GLN A 240 -5.79 4.46 -6.96
N CYS A 241 -5.83 3.32 -7.64
CA CYS A 241 -5.39 2.03 -7.08
C CYS A 241 -3.86 1.92 -7.05
N ALA A 242 -3.32 0.81 -6.57
CA ALA A 242 -1.86 0.60 -6.50
C ALA A 242 -1.18 0.67 -7.88
N HIS A 243 -1.92 0.34 -8.94
CA HIS A 243 -1.46 0.30 -10.33
C HIS A 243 -1.85 1.53 -11.16
N GLY A 244 -2.47 2.52 -10.53
CA GLY A 244 -2.79 3.78 -11.21
C GLY A 244 -4.20 3.91 -11.79
N ARG A 245 -5.05 2.87 -11.68
CA ARG A 245 -6.43 2.90 -12.19
C ARG A 245 -7.34 3.70 -11.26
N PRO A 246 -8.41 4.35 -11.75
CA PRO A 246 -9.41 4.97 -10.88
C PRO A 246 -10.05 3.96 -9.93
N THR A 247 -10.16 4.30 -8.65
CA THR A 247 -10.89 3.49 -7.65
C THR A 247 -12.37 3.81 -7.62
N CYS A 248 -12.74 5.05 -7.93
CA CYS A 248 -14.13 5.48 -7.98
C CYS A 248 -14.32 6.66 -8.94
N SER A 249 -15.57 6.91 -9.32
CA SER A 249 -15.94 8.01 -10.22
C SER A 249 -17.38 8.47 -9.94
N SER A 250 -17.64 9.75 -10.15
CA SER A 250 -19.00 10.30 -10.14
C SER A 250 -19.75 9.83 -11.38
N VAL A 251 -20.92 9.22 -11.20
CA VAL A 251 -21.73 8.67 -12.30
C VAL A 251 -22.91 9.58 -12.64
N ALA A 252 -23.52 10.20 -11.63
CA ALA A 252 -24.66 11.10 -11.83
C ALA A 252 -24.74 12.15 -10.73
N LYS A 253 -25.35 13.29 -11.07
CA LYS A 253 -25.78 14.33 -10.14
C LYS A 253 -27.30 14.47 -10.24
N LEU A 254 -28.00 14.28 -9.13
CA LEU A 254 -29.46 14.47 -9.07
C LEU A 254 -29.74 15.78 -8.34
N TYR A 255 -30.63 16.59 -8.92
CA TYR A 255 -31.03 17.93 -8.45
C TYR A 255 -32.52 17.96 -8.12
#